data_AF-A0A1I7ZZC7-F1
#
_entry.id   AF-A0A1I7ZZC7-F1
#
_cell.length_a   1.000
_cell.length_b   1.000
_cell.length_c   1.000
_cell.angle_alpha   90.00
_cell.angle_beta   90.00
_cell.angle_gamma   90.00
#
_symmetry.space_group_name_H-M   'P 1'
#
loop_
_entity.id
_entity.type
_entity.pdbx_description
1 polymer ?
#
loop_
_entity_poly.entity_id
_entity_poly.type
_entity_poly.pdbx_seq_one_letter_code
_entity_poly.pdbx_strand_id
1 'polypeptide(L)'
;MINLEDGKKENVCREIVKRYPYATYQFAILSSSINETWVEFACSLKRLSFIVIKKKLNDDSVRLFQKLVTRQKLSYLSVCEKACEGTIQELLKSVLCQAQFLQLKLRIFHSNGAWNSAIVRTLLQHWADNSEKFNGKQMVLVDDCEGGVEQLEEFLLRRASMKTKSDSEIHSVLKVCSQEESDFVHMEYRNKGITFIKPSCVYKYEEGEQGERRRIYICFELEDEEEGEEEDEEDRITEQQNRPASHNGREELKLMRYTDYLHLLFA
;
A
#
# COMPACT_ATOMS: atom_id res chain seq x y z
N MET A 1 -6.17 -2.15 -20.40
CA MET A 1 -6.76 -2.26 -19.04
C MET A 1 -8.18 -1.73 -19.10
N ILE A 2 -9.15 -2.34 -18.43
CA ILE A 2 -10.55 -1.92 -18.45
C ILE A 2 -11.03 -1.68 -17.01
N ASN A 3 -11.60 -0.50 -16.77
CA ASN A 3 -12.11 -0.09 -15.46
C ASN A 3 -13.62 -0.24 -15.43
N LEU A 4 -14.13 -0.97 -14.44
CA LEU A 4 -15.53 -1.27 -14.23
C LEU A 4 -15.97 -0.75 -12.84
N GLU A 5 -17.25 -0.43 -12.69
CA GLU A 5 -17.82 0.07 -11.45
C GLU A 5 -19.01 -0.82 -11.04
N ASP A 6 -19.17 -1.06 -9.74
CA ASP A 6 -20.28 -1.84 -9.16
C ASP A 6 -21.66 -1.21 -9.40
N GLY A 7 -21.75 0.11 -9.53
CA GLY A 7 -23.00 0.82 -9.82
C GLY A 7 -23.46 0.77 -11.29
N LYS A 8 -22.64 0.27 -12.22
CA LYS A 8 -23.02 0.18 -13.64
C LYS A 8 -23.90 -1.06 -13.87
N LYS A 9 -24.80 -0.97 -14.87
CA LYS A 9 -25.65 -2.11 -15.27
C LYS A 9 -24.77 -3.30 -15.61
N GLU A 10 -24.90 -4.38 -14.85
CA GLU A 10 -24.09 -5.60 -14.93
C GLU A 10 -23.97 -6.16 -16.36
N ASN A 11 -25.06 -6.07 -17.13
CA ASN A 11 -25.10 -6.48 -18.54
C ASN A 11 -24.04 -5.75 -19.38
N VAL A 12 -23.77 -4.47 -19.12
CA VAL A 12 -22.73 -3.70 -19.82
C VAL A 12 -21.36 -4.28 -19.53
N CYS A 13 -21.08 -4.59 -18.26
CA CYS A 13 -19.80 -5.20 -17.86
C CYS A 13 -19.60 -6.56 -18.53
N ARG A 14 -20.65 -7.40 -18.60
CA ARG A 14 -20.58 -8.73 -19.25
C ARG A 14 -20.31 -8.64 -20.75
N GLU A 15 -20.94 -7.71 -21.46
CA GLU A 15 -20.70 -7.51 -22.90
C GLU A 15 -19.28 -6.99 -23.19
N ILE A 16 -18.75 -6.10 -22.36
CA ILE A 16 -17.36 -5.65 -22.45
C ILE A 16 -16.39 -6.82 -22.25
N VAL A 17 -16.67 -7.71 -21.28
CA VAL A 17 -15.83 -8.88 -21.02
C VAL A 17 -15.85 -9.86 -22.20
N LYS A 18 -17.02 -10.11 -22.78
CA LYS A 18 -17.14 -10.95 -23.99
C LYS A 18 -16.36 -10.38 -25.17
N ARG A 19 -16.37 -9.05 -25.34
CA ARG A 19 -15.65 -8.38 -26.43
C ARG A 19 -14.13 -8.38 -26.23
N TYR A 20 -13.65 -8.37 -24.98
CA TYR A 20 -12.22 -8.25 -24.66
C TYR A 20 -11.72 -9.29 -23.66
N PRO A 21 -11.92 -10.61 -23.87
CA PRO A 21 -11.76 -11.65 -22.83
C PRO A 21 -10.35 -11.81 -22.25
N TYR A 22 -9.34 -11.21 -22.87
CA TYR A 22 -7.93 -11.26 -22.45
C TYR A 22 -7.43 -9.94 -21.83
N ALA A 23 -8.29 -8.94 -21.73
CA ALA A 23 -7.97 -7.69 -21.05
C ALA A 23 -7.77 -7.92 -19.54
N THR A 24 -6.98 -7.05 -18.93
CA THR A 24 -6.88 -6.94 -17.48
C THR A 24 -7.99 -6.02 -16.97
N TYR A 25 -8.75 -6.49 -15.99
CA TYR A 25 -9.89 -5.78 -15.42
C TYR A 25 -9.59 -5.24 -14.04
N GLN A 26 -10.11 -4.05 -13.79
CA GLN A 26 -10.13 -3.40 -12.48
C GLN A 26 -11.56 -3.05 -12.11
N PHE A 27 -11.89 -3.19 -10.82
CA PHE A 27 -13.18 -2.75 -10.29
C PHE A 27 -13.02 -1.64 -9.28
N ALA A 28 -13.90 -0.65 -9.37
CA ALA A 28 -14.19 0.25 -8.25
C ALA A 28 -15.54 -0.14 -7.64
N ILE A 29 -15.52 -0.47 -6.35
CA ILE A 29 -16.69 -0.69 -5.51
C ILE A 29 -17.00 0.64 -4.85
N LEU A 30 -17.97 1.36 -5.43
CA LEU A 30 -18.41 2.70 -5.06
C LEU A 30 -19.61 2.69 -4.11
N SER A 31 -20.24 1.53 -3.92
CA SER A 31 -21.36 1.31 -3.00
C SER A 31 -20.93 0.53 -1.75
N SER A 32 -21.79 0.53 -0.73
CA SER A 32 -21.60 -0.28 0.49
C SER A 32 -22.11 -1.71 0.35
N SER A 33 -22.74 -2.04 -0.78
CA SER A 33 -23.36 -3.34 -1.01
C SER A 33 -22.95 -3.97 -2.34
N ILE A 34 -22.42 -5.20 -2.28
CA ILE A 34 -22.24 -6.06 -3.46
C ILE A 34 -23.20 -7.24 -3.39
N ASN A 35 -23.55 -7.82 -4.53
CA ASN A 35 -24.43 -8.99 -4.61
C ASN A 35 -23.67 -10.24 -5.10
N GLU A 36 -24.30 -11.40 -4.99
CA GLU A 36 -23.71 -12.67 -5.41
C GLU A 36 -23.35 -12.68 -6.90
N THR A 37 -24.22 -12.12 -7.74
CA THR A 37 -24.03 -12.06 -9.19
C THR A 37 -22.76 -11.30 -9.57
N TRP A 38 -22.47 -10.19 -8.90
CA TRP A 38 -21.23 -9.42 -9.09
C TRP A 38 -20.00 -10.23 -8.67
N VAL A 39 -20.06 -10.94 -7.53
CA VAL A 39 -18.95 -11.78 -7.07
C VAL A 39 -18.69 -12.92 -8.05
N GLU A 40 -19.74 -13.62 -8.51
CA GLU A 40 -19.62 -14.68 -9.50
C GLU A 40 -19.03 -14.17 -10.82
N PHE A 41 -19.47 -12.98 -11.26
CA PHE A 41 -18.93 -12.33 -12.43
C PHE A 41 -17.44 -12.00 -12.25
N ALA A 42 -17.04 -11.34 -11.17
CA ALA A 42 -15.64 -11.04 -10.87
C ALA A 42 -14.80 -12.32 -10.79
N CYS A 43 -15.34 -13.38 -10.19
CA CYS A 43 -14.72 -14.69 -10.11
C CYS A 43 -14.60 -15.38 -11.49
N SER A 44 -15.47 -15.07 -12.45
CA SER A 44 -15.42 -15.65 -13.80
C SER A 44 -14.32 -15.05 -14.68
N LEU A 45 -13.81 -13.86 -14.34
CA LEU A 45 -12.80 -13.17 -15.13
C LEU A 45 -11.50 -13.96 -15.17
N LYS A 46 -10.89 -14.02 -16.36
CA LYS A 46 -9.57 -14.63 -16.55
C LYS A 46 -8.45 -13.82 -15.90
N ARG A 47 -8.57 -12.48 -15.89
CA ARG A 47 -7.52 -11.54 -15.47
C ARG A 47 -8.11 -10.38 -14.66
N LEU A 48 -8.56 -10.67 -13.45
CA LEU A 48 -8.86 -9.65 -12.45
C LEU A 48 -7.55 -9.22 -11.79
N SER A 49 -7.19 -7.94 -11.83
CA SER A 49 -5.94 -7.48 -11.20
C SER A 49 -6.17 -6.68 -9.93
N PHE A 50 -7.08 -5.71 -9.99
CA PHE A 50 -7.13 -4.62 -9.02
C PHE A 50 -8.57 -4.35 -8.60
N ILE A 51 -8.80 -4.19 -7.30
CA ILE A 51 -10.08 -3.74 -6.76
C ILE A 51 -9.85 -2.51 -5.89
N VAL A 52 -10.68 -1.49 -6.08
CA VAL A 52 -10.77 -0.30 -5.22
C VAL A 52 -12.05 -0.41 -4.40
N ILE A 53 -11.98 -0.34 -3.08
CA ILE A 53 -13.12 -0.23 -2.16
C ILE A 53 -13.15 1.20 -1.64
N LYS A 54 -14.07 2.02 -2.15
CA LYS A 54 -14.16 3.44 -1.75
C LYS A 54 -15.07 3.66 -0.53
N LYS A 55 -16.01 2.77 -0.27
CA LYS A 55 -16.95 2.86 0.84
C LYS A 55 -16.88 1.64 1.75
N LYS A 56 -17.21 1.83 3.02
CA LYS A 56 -17.37 0.75 3.98
C LYS A 56 -18.43 -0.23 3.48
N LEU A 57 -18.03 -1.49 3.30
CA LEU A 57 -18.93 -2.57 2.94
C LEU A 57 -19.75 -2.98 4.17
N ASN A 58 -21.03 -3.30 3.96
CA ASN A 58 -21.82 -3.94 5.02
C ASN A 58 -21.35 -5.39 5.25
N ASP A 59 -21.73 -5.99 6.38
CA ASP A 59 -21.22 -7.32 6.77
C ASP A 59 -21.53 -8.42 5.74
N ASP A 60 -22.70 -8.39 5.12
CA ASP A 60 -23.06 -9.33 4.06
C ASP A 60 -22.15 -9.16 2.83
N SER A 61 -21.82 -7.92 2.48
CA SER A 61 -20.91 -7.60 1.39
C SER A 61 -19.46 -7.98 1.69
N VAL A 62 -19.02 -7.85 2.95
CA VAL A 62 -17.71 -8.36 3.38
C VAL A 62 -17.65 -9.89 3.23
N ARG A 63 -18.72 -10.61 3.63
CA ARG A 63 -18.81 -12.07 3.45
C ARG A 63 -18.78 -12.46 1.96
N LEU A 64 -19.47 -11.71 1.12
CA LEU A 64 -19.43 -11.91 -0.33
C LEU A 64 -18.05 -11.61 -0.92
N PHE A 65 -17.40 -10.55 -0.49
CA PHE A 65 -16.04 -10.20 -0.90
C PHE A 65 -15.03 -11.27 -0.45
N GLN A 66 -15.24 -11.86 0.72
CA GLN A 66 -14.43 -12.99 1.21
C GLN A 66 -14.51 -14.20 0.27
N LYS A 67 -15.66 -14.47 -0.38
CA LYS A 67 -15.76 -15.53 -1.40
C LYS A 67 -14.81 -15.25 -2.57
N LEU A 68 -14.69 -13.99 -3.01
CA LEU A 68 -13.75 -13.59 -4.07
C LEU A 68 -12.29 -13.76 -3.64
N VAL A 69 -11.96 -13.30 -2.43
CA VAL A 69 -10.62 -13.45 -1.84
C VAL A 69 -10.22 -14.92 -1.74
N THR A 70 -11.14 -15.79 -1.29
CA THR A 70 -10.88 -17.23 -1.13
C THR A 70 -10.53 -17.91 -2.46
N ARG A 71 -10.99 -17.37 -3.59
CA ARG A 71 -10.62 -17.87 -4.93
C ARG A 71 -9.25 -17.42 -5.43
N GLN A 72 -8.51 -16.65 -4.64
CA GLN A 72 -7.12 -16.28 -4.91
C GLN A 72 -6.91 -15.63 -6.30
N LYS A 73 -7.85 -14.79 -6.74
CA LYS A 73 -7.74 -14.07 -8.02
C LYS A 73 -7.24 -12.63 -7.90
N LEU A 74 -7.10 -12.14 -6.67
CA LEU A 74 -6.75 -10.75 -6.40
C LEU A 74 -5.25 -10.63 -6.17
N SER A 75 -4.59 -9.76 -6.93
CA SER A 75 -3.17 -9.41 -6.74
C SER A 75 -2.99 -8.03 -6.10
N TYR A 76 -3.95 -7.13 -6.30
CA TYR A 76 -3.90 -5.76 -5.81
C TYR A 76 -5.24 -5.35 -5.22
N LEU A 77 -5.20 -4.71 -4.05
CA LEU A 77 -6.38 -4.17 -3.39
C LEU A 77 -6.09 -2.75 -2.93
N SER A 78 -7.00 -1.83 -3.20
CA SER A 78 -6.99 -0.48 -2.63
C SER A 78 -8.24 -0.28 -1.80
N VAL A 79 -8.10 0.22 -0.58
CA VAL A 79 -9.21 0.39 0.35
C VAL A 79 -9.13 1.79 0.95
N CYS A 80 -10.29 2.44 1.02
CA CYS A 80 -10.47 3.64 1.82
C CYS A 80 -10.15 3.32 3.28
N GLU A 81 -9.37 4.16 3.94
CA GLU A 81 -9.07 4.06 5.36
C GLU A 81 -10.35 3.88 6.21
N LYS A 82 -11.39 4.70 5.96
CA LYS A 82 -12.69 4.62 6.65
C LYS A 82 -13.47 3.34 6.36
N ALA A 83 -13.12 2.63 5.29
CA ALA A 83 -13.69 1.33 4.96
C ALA A 83 -12.95 0.18 5.63
N CYS A 84 -11.90 0.42 6.42
CA CYS A 84 -11.07 -0.61 7.07
C CYS A 84 -11.55 -1.02 8.47
N GLU A 85 -12.78 -0.72 8.85
CA GLU A 85 -13.31 -1.03 10.18
C GLU A 85 -14.08 -2.36 10.24
N GLY A 86 -13.89 -3.12 11.32
CA GLY A 86 -14.68 -4.32 11.62
C GLY A 86 -14.23 -5.54 10.83
N THR A 87 -15.18 -6.28 10.25
CA THR A 87 -14.93 -7.60 9.61
C THR A 87 -13.99 -7.53 8.42
N ILE A 88 -13.94 -6.39 7.72
CA ILE A 88 -13.04 -6.16 6.60
C ILE A 88 -11.56 -6.15 7.03
N GLN A 89 -11.24 -5.76 8.25
CA GLN A 89 -9.87 -5.75 8.78
C GLN A 89 -9.28 -7.17 8.80
N GLU A 90 -10.05 -8.15 9.25
CA GLU A 90 -9.66 -9.57 9.24
C GLU A 90 -9.52 -10.10 7.80
N LEU A 91 -10.36 -9.61 6.89
CA LEU A 91 -10.23 -9.92 5.48
C LEU A 91 -8.92 -9.37 4.90
N LEU A 92 -8.50 -8.15 5.24
CA LEU A 92 -7.24 -7.56 4.76
C LEU A 92 -6.02 -8.35 5.26
N LYS A 93 -6.03 -8.79 6.52
CA LYS A 93 -5.02 -9.71 7.08
C LYS A 93 -4.93 -11.00 6.27
N SER A 94 -6.08 -11.62 5.99
CA SER A 94 -6.17 -12.84 5.19
C SER A 94 -5.65 -12.65 3.78
N VAL A 95 -6.02 -11.56 3.11
CA VAL A 95 -5.56 -11.19 1.76
C VAL A 95 -4.03 -11.05 1.73
N LEU A 96 -3.43 -10.35 2.69
CA LEU A 96 -1.99 -10.19 2.80
C LEU A 96 -1.24 -11.49 3.09
N CYS A 97 -1.91 -12.55 3.55
CA CYS A 97 -1.29 -13.86 3.72
C CYS A 97 -1.33 -14.73 2.46
N GLN A 98 -2.01 -14.30 1.39
CA GLN A 98 -2.15 -15.11 0.18
C GLN A 98 -0.92 -15.03 -0.71
N ALA A 99 -0.49 -16.17 -1.27
CA ALA A 99 0.74 -16.26 -2.05
C ALA A 99 0.73 -15.36 -3.30
N GLN A 100 -0.42 -15.25 -3.97
CA GLN A 100 -0.56 -14.46 -5.21
C GLN A 100 -0.81 -12.97 -4.97
N PHE A 101 -1.07 -12.56 -3.73
CA PHE A 101 -1.33 -11.16 -3.40
C PHE A 101 -0.02 -10.39 -3.33
N LEU A 102 0.02 -9.20 -3.93
CA LEU A 102 1.24 -8.42 -4.10
C LEU A 102 1.21 -7.08 -3.36
N GLN A 103 0.07 -6.40 -3.32
CA GLN A 103 0.03 -5.03 -2.81
C GLN A 103 -1.34 -4.62 -2.27
N LEU A 104 -1.33 -4.06 -1.06
CA LEU A 104 -2.44 -3.34 -0.45
C LEU A 104 -2.15 -1.84 -0.48
N LYS A 105 -3.08 -1.04 -1.02
CA LYS A 105 -3.06 0.43 -0.94
C LYS A 105 -4.13 0.91 0.04
N LEU A 106 -3.73 1.65 1.06
CA LEU A 106 -4.63 2.33 1.98
C LEU A 106 -4.68 3.80 1.58
N ARG A 107 -5.89 4.34 1.41
CA ARG A 107 -6.12 5.70 0.88
C ARG A 107 -7.02 6.52 1.77
N ILE A 108 -6.73 7.80 1.91
CA ILE A 108 -7.68 8.79 2.43
C ILE A 108 -8.37 9.45 1.23
N PHE A 109 -9.66 9.19 1.03
CA PHE A 109 -10.43 9.81 -0.08
C PHE A 109 -11.04 11.18 0.27
N HIS A 110 -10.83 11.69 1.48
CA HIS A 110 -11.45 12.93 1.95
C HIS A 110 -10.35 13.88 2.41
N SER A 111 -10.19 14.99 1.68
CA SER A 111 -9.12 15.98 1.80
C SER A 111 -8.96 16.65 3.17
N ASN A 112 -9.85 16.40 4.13
CA ASN A 112 -9.89 17.12 5.41
C ASN A 112 -9.96 16.17 6.61
N GLY A 113 -9.68 14.88 6.42
CA GLY A 113 -9.83 13.88 7.48
C GLY A 113 -8.51 13.23 7.83
N ALA A 114 -8.01 13.51 9.04
CA ALA A 114 -6.89 12.78 9.62
C ALA A 114 -7.13 11.26 9.60
N TRP A 115 -6.04 10.50 9.55
CA TRP A 115 -6.07 9.04 9.66
C TRP A 115 -6.61 8.63 11.05
N ASN A 116 -7.79 8.02 11.11
CA ASN A 116 -8.47 7.75 12.39
C ASN A 116 -8.48 6.27 12.79
N SER A 117 -8.26 5.36 11.85
CA SER A 117 -8.26 3.91 12.09
C SER A 117 -6.88 3.42 12.49
N ALA A 118 -6.87 2.41 13.36
CA ALA A 118 -5.66 1.70 13.76
C ALA A 118 -5.21 0.64 12.72
N ILE A 119 -5.60 0.78 11.45
CA ILE A 119 -5.41 -0.26 10.44
C ILE A 119 -3.93 -0.52 10.15
N VAL A 120 -3.10 0.53 10.05
CA VAL A 120 -1.66 0.40 9.78
C VAL A 120 -1.00 -0.38 10.91
N ARG A 121 -1.20 0.05 12.16
CA ARG A 121 -0.70 -0.65 13.35
C ARG A 121 -1.18 -2.10 13.42
N THR A 122 -2.45 -2.34 13.11
CA THR A 122 -3.03 -3.69 13.09
C THR A 122 -2.33 -4.59 12.08
N LEU A 123 -2.14 -4.11 10.84
CA LEU A 123 -1.52 -4.90 9.78
C LEU A 123 -0.04 -5.14 10.06
N LEU A 124 0.67 -4.17 10.64
CA LEU A 124 2.06 -4.33 11.08
C LEU A 124 2.19 -5.35 12.22
N GLN A 125 1.27 -5.34 13.18
CA GLN A 125 1.25 -6.37 14.22
C GLN A 125 0.99 -7.75 13.61
N HIS A 126 0.07 -7.86 12.66
CA HIS A 126 -0.21 -9.12 11.97
C HIS A 126 1.00 -9.60 11.14
N TRP A 127 1.72 -8.70 10.47
CA TRP A 127 2.99 -8.98 9.79
C TRP A 127 4.00 -9.57 10.76
N ALA A 128 4.17 -8.97 11.93
CA ALA A 128 5.14 -9.47 12.90
C ALA A 128 4.84 -10.89 13.38
N ASP A 129 3.57 -11.28 13.39
CA ASP A 129 3.14 -12.63 13.76
C ASP A 129 3.16 -13.61 12.56
N ASN A 130 3.25 -13.12 11.32
CA ASN A 130 3.12 -13.91 10.07
C ASN A 130 4.13 -13.50 8.98
N SER A 131 5.33 -13.06 9.37
CA SER A 131 6.27 -12.37 8.48
C SER A 131 6.64 -13.15 7.21
N GLU A 132 6.78 -14.48 7.32
CA GLU A 132 7.03 -15.38 6.18
C GLU A 132 5.97 -15.24 5.07
N LYS A 133 4.70 -15.04 5.44
CA LYS A 133 3.58 -14.91 4.49
C LYS A 133 3.53 -13.54 3.87
N PHE A 134 4.23 -12.55 4.41
CA PHE A 134 4.27 -11.19 3.91
C PHE A 134 5.43 -10.93 2.95
N ASN A 135 6.40 -11.83 2.87
CA ASN A 135 7.59 -11.64 2.04
C ASN A 135 7.23 -11.27 0.58
N GLY A 136 7.85 -10.20 0.07
CA GLY A 136 7.64 -9.65 -1.27
C GLY A 136 6.35 -8.83 -1.44
N LYS A 137 5.52 -8.71 -0.39
CA LYS A 137 4.28 -7.93 -0.41
C LYS A 137 4.52 -6.49 -0.04
N GLN A 138 3.57 -5.66 -0.46
CA GLN A 138 3.66 -4.23 -0.27
C GLN A 138 2.42 -3.71 0.44
N MET A 139 2.64 -2.75 1.32
CA MET A 139 1.62 -1.85 1.82
C MET A 139 1.99 -0.44 1.38
N VAL A 140 1.03 0.28 0.82
CA VAL A 140 1.24 1.66 0.35
C VAL A 140 0.21 2.53 1.05
N LEU A 141 0.67 3.59 1.71
CA LEU A 141 -0.20 4.64 2.22
C LEU A 141 -0.20 5.77 1.20
N VAL A 142 -1.37 6.30 0.92
CA VAL A 142 -1.59 7.27 -0.16
C VAL A 142 -2.56 8.33 0.32
N ASP A 143 -2.23 9.58 0.01
CA ASP A 143 -2.99 10.79 0.37
C ASP A 143 -2.94 11.04 1.90
N ASP A 144 -2.27 12.10 2.36
CA ASP A 144 -2.13 12.51 3.77
C ASP A 144 -1.67 11.35 4.70
N CYS A 145 -0.40 10.96 4.58
CA CYS A 145 0.09 9.77 5.30
C CYS A 145 0.39 10.02 6.79
N GLU A 146 0.23 11.23 7.33
CA GLU A 146 0.72 11.62 8.66
C GLU A 146 0.30 10.62 9.75
N GLY A 147 -0.99 10.42 9.96
CA GLY A 147 -1.47 9.50 11.02
C GLY A 147 -1.23 8.01 10.71
N GLY A 148 -0.95 7.66 9.46
CA GLY A 148 -0.48 6.33 9.08
C GLY A 148 1.00 6.13 9.43
N VAL A 149 1.81 7.17 9.24
CA VAL A 149 3.23 7.24 9.61
C VAL A 149 3.41 7.21 11.12
N GLU A 150 2.59 7.95 11.87
CA GLU A 150 2.61 7.91 13.34
C GLU A 150 2.40 6.48 13.88
N GLN A 151 1.45 5.73 13.29
CA GLN A 151 1.21 4.33 13.65
C GLN A 151 2.40 3.42 13.32
N LEU A 152 3.07 3.66 12.20
CA LEU A 152 4.29 2.95 11.82
C LEU A 152 5.41 3.25 12.83
N GLU A 153 5.65 4.52 13.14
CA GLU A 153 6.67 4.94 14.10
C GLU A 153 6.40 4.34 15.48
N GLU A 154 5.17 4.44 16.01
CA GLU A 154 4.78 3.84 17.29
C GLU A 154 5.09 2.33 17.31
N PHE A 155 4.74 1.63 16.23
CA PHE A 155 5.01 0.19 16.10
C PHE A 155 6.52 -0.12 16.12
N LEU A 156 7.31 0.60 15.32
CA LEU A 156 8.75 0.39 15.21
C LEU A 156 9.49 0.71 16.51
N LEU A 157 9.16 1.85 17.13
CA LEU A 157 9.73 2.30 18.39
C LEU A 157 9.42 1.30 19.51
N ARG A 158 8.16 0.87 19.64
CA ARG A 158 7.76 -0.12 20.63
C ARG A 158 8.55 -1.42 20.51
N ARG A 159 8.79 -1.88 19.29
CA ARG A 159 9.57 -3.10 19.02
C ARG A 159 11.06 -2.92 19.31
N ALA A 160 11.60 -1.72 19.06
CA ALA A 160 12.98 -1.40 19.38
C ALA A 160 13.22 -1.27 20.90
N SER A 161 12.33 -0.60 21.63
CA SER A 161 12.46 -0.40 23.09
C SER A 161 12.39 -1.71 23.88
N MET A 162 11.77 -2.76 23.34
CA MET A 162 11.83 -4.09 23.94
C MET A 162 13.27 -4.67 23.96
N LYS A 163 14.17 -4.14 23.12
CA LYS A 163 15.58 -4.56 23.06
C LYS A 163 16.51 -3.66 23.89
N THR A 164 16.18 -2.37 24.00
CA THR A 164 17.05 -1.36 24.64
C THR A 164 16.24 -0.42 25.53
N LYS A 165 16.66 -0.21 26.79
CA LYS A 165 15.97 0.65 27.78
C LYS A 165 16.05 2.17 27.52
N SER A 166 16.49 2.60 26.34
CA SER A 166 16.61 4.01 25.99
C SER A 166 15.40 4.51 25.21
N ASP A 167 14.98 5.74 25.49
CA ASP A 167 14.07 6.49 24.62
C ASP A 167 14.72 6.61 23.24
N SER A 168 14.27 5.77 22.33
CA SER A 168 14.86 5.63 21.00
C SER A 168 14.11 6.56 20.07
N GLU A 169 14.82 7.45 19.39
CA GLU A 169 14.24 8.23 18.30
C GLU A 169 14.09 7.35 17.06
N ILE A 170 13.17 7.68 16.15
CA ILE A 170 12.95 6.89 14.92
C ILE A 170 14.23 6.72 14.09
N HIS A 171 15.11 7.73 14.11
CA HIS A 171 16.45 7.71 13.50
C HIS A 171 17.37 6.62 14.05
N SER A 172 17.20 6.22 15.30
CA SER A 172 17.99 5.14 15.89
C SER A 172 17.48 3.74 15.49
N VAL A 173 16.21 3.66 15.07
CA VAL A 173 15.53 2.41 14.72
C VAL A 173 15.63 2.12 13.23
N LEU A 174 15.52 3.14 12.38
CA LEU A 174 15.63 3.04 10.93
C LEU A 174 17.06 3.30 10.47
N LYS A 175 17.54 2.44 9.57
CA LYS A 175 18.86 2.61 8.94
C LYS A 175 18.68 2.91 7.47
N VAL A 176 19.48 3.83 6.94
CA VAL A 176 19.60 3.99 5.49
C VAL A 176 20.15 2.70 4.88
N CYS A 177 19.54 2.22 3.79
CA CYS A 177 19.97 1.04 3.06
C CYS A 177 21.30 1.31 2.35
N SER A 178 22.13 0.28 2.18
CA SER A 178 23.28 0.39 1.28
C SER A 178 22.83 0.51 -0.19
N GLN A 179 23.77 0.78 -1.09
CA GLN A 179 23.49 0.78 -2.52
C GLN A 179 22.99 -0.60 -2.98
N GLU A 180 23.60 -1.70 -2.54
CA GLU A 180 23.21 -3.05 -2.92
C GLU A 180 21.81 -3.42 -2.43
N GLU A 181 21.45 -3.00 -1.22
CA GLU A 181 20.09 -3.17 -0.70
C GLU A 181 19.09 -2.32 -1.48
N SER A 182 19.45 -1.08 -1.82
CA SER A 182 18.60 -0.19 -2.62
C SER A 182 18.40 -0.73 -4.03
N ASP A 183 19.42 -1.32 -4.64
CA ASP A 183 19.35 -1.96 -5.96
C ASP A 183 18.51 -3.23 -5.91
N PHE A 184 18.65 -4.05 -4.86
CA PHE A 184 17.79 -5.20 -4.62
C PHE A 184 16.32 -4.77 -4.50
N VAL A 185 16.06 -3.78 -3.65
CA VAL A 185 14.74 -3.20 -3.46
C VAL A 185 14.20 -2.66 -4.79
N HIS A 186 14.99 -1.91 -5.55
CA HIS A 186 14.63 -1.42 -6.86
C HIS A 186 14.29 -2.55 -7.83
N MET A 187 15.09 -3.62 -7.88
CA MET A 187 14.82 -4.78 -8.74
C MET A 187 13.51 -5.48 -8.39
N GLU A 188 13.25 -5.70 -7.10
CA GLU A 188 11.98 -6.26 -6.61
C GLU A 188 10.79 -5.33 -6.92
N TYR A 189 11.01 -4.01 -6.89
CA TYR A 189 10.02 -2.99 -7.23
C TYR A 189 9.84 -2.76 -8.74
N ARG A 190 10.84 -3.03 -9.58
CA ARG A 190 10.83 -2.65 -11.01
C ARG A 190 9.68 -3.31 -11.77
N ASN A 191 9.29 -4.52 -11.36
CA ASN A 191 8.12 -5.20 -11.91
C ASN A 191 6.78 -4.51 -11.58
N LYS A 192 6.78 -3.56 -10.66
CA LYS A 192 5.59 -2.92 -10.09
C LYS A 192 5.50 -1.41 -10.36
N GLY A 193 6.49 -0.82 -11.03
CA GLY A 193 6.44 0.55 -11.55
C GLY A 193 6.33 1.63 -10.48
N ILE A 194 6.94 1.43 -9.31
CA ILE A 194 6.96 2.43 -8.24
C ILE A 194 8.08 3.41 -8.53
N THR A 195 7.70 4.65 -8.76
CA THR A 195 8.58 5.78 -9.06
C THR A 195 8.04 7.02 -8.35
N PHE A 196 8.96 7.90 -8.01
CA PHE A 196 8.73 9.12 -7.26
C PHE A 196 9.24 10.31 -8.09
N ILE A 197 8.68 11.49 -7.88
CA ILE A 197 9.18 12.72 -8.48
C ILE A 197 10.49 13.12 -7.78
N LYS A 198 10.44 13.17 -6.45
CA LYS A 198 11.53 13.40 -5.49
C LYS A 198 11.56 12.24 -4.48
N PRO A 199 12.24 11.12 -4.80
CA PRO A 199 12.34 10.00 -3.89
C PRO A 199 13.17 10.33 -2.64
N SER A 200 12.72 9.81 -1.48
CA SER A 200 13.57 9.66 -0.30
C SER A 200 14.69 8.63 -0.51
N CYS A 201 15.64 8.57 0.42
CA CYS A 201 16.46 7.36 0.62
C CYS A 201 15.57 6.14 0.91
N VAL A 202 16.08 4.93 0.66
CA VAL A 202 15.46 3.70 1.17
C VAL A 202 15.92 3.48 2.59
N TYR A 203 14.98 3.47 3.54
CA TYR A 203 15.23 3.11 4.93
C TYR A 203 14.87 1.63 5.15
N LYS A 204 15.48 1.02 6.15
CA LYS A 204 15.12 -0.33 6.60
C LYS A 204 14.94 -0.39 8.11
N TYR A 205 13.92 -1.15 8.50
CA TYR A 205 13.79 -1.72 9.83
C TYR A 205 14.14 -3.21 9.77
N GLU A 206 14.83 -3.73 10.78
CA GLU A 206 15.20 -5.14 10.85
C GLU A 206 15.05 -5.67 12.28
N GLU A 207 14.43 -6.84 12.41
CA GLU A 207 14.36 -7.59 13.67
C GLU A 207 14.48 -9.11 13.46
N GLY A 208 14.69 -9.85 14.56
CA GLY A 208 14.96 -11.29 14.54
C GLY A 208 16.44 -11.64 14.58
N GLU A 209 16.73 -12.90 14.91
CA GLU A 209 18.08 -13.49 14.89
C GLU A 209 18.37 -14.19 13.55
N GLN A 210 19.58 -14.72 13.39
CA GLN A 210 20.00 -15.39 12.16
C GLN A 210 19.06 -16.55 11.80
N GLY A 211 18.34 -16.41 10.68
CA GLY A 211 17.36 -17.40 10.18
C GLY A 211 15.90 -16.96 10.32
N GLU A 212 15.59 -16.08 11.28
CA GLU A 212 14.24 -15.52 11.50
C GLU A 212 14.20 -14.01 11.25
N ARG A 213 15.24 -13.50 10.61
CA ARG A 213 15.40 -12.09 10.31
C ARG A 213 14.33 -11.65 9.33
N ARG A 214 13.57 -10.64 9.74
CA ARG A 214 12.53 -10.00 8.93
C ARG A 214 12.78 -8.51 8.84
N ARG A 215 12.40 -7.94 7.71
CA ARG A 215 12.71 -6.56 7.33
C ARG A 215 11.49 -5.84 6.79
N ILE A 216 11.48 -4.55 7.01
CA ILE A 216 10.58 -3.62 6.31
C ILE A 216 11.46 -2.59 5.63
N TYR A 217 11.36 -2.49 4.30
CA TYR A 217 11.95 -1.40 3.54
C TYR A 217 10.94 -0.28 3.36
N ILE A 218 11.36 0.95 3.64
CA ILE A 218 10.53 2.14 3.65
C ILE A 218 11.11 3.15 2.65
N CYS A 219 10.26 3.68 1.78
CA CYS A 219 10.58 4.84 0.94
C CYS A 219 9.34 5.70 0.75
N PHE A 220 9.52 6.99 0.48
CA PHE A 220 8.42 7.92 0.32
C PHE A 220 8.73 9.04 -0.68
N GLU A 221 7.67 9.68 -1.15
CA GLU A 221 7.74 10.90 -1.95
C GLU A 221 8.03 12.10 -1.03
N LEU A 222 9.02 12.91 -1.36
CA LEU A 222 9.25 14.16 -0.64
C LEU A 222 8.35 15.23 -1.25
N GLU A 223 7.68 16.00 -0.39
CA GLU A 223 7.00 17.21 -0.86
C GLU A 223 8.03 18.18 -1.44
N ASP A 224 7.60 18.90 -2.46
CA ASP A 224 8.29 20.11 -2.86
C ASP A 224 8.16 21.05 -1.67
N GLU A 225 9.21 21.15 -0.83
CA GLU A 225 9.39 22.38 -0.07
C GLU A 225 9.25 23.48 -1.11
N GLU A 226 8.20 24.31 -0.99
CA GLU A 226 8.08 25.53 -1.77
C GLU A 226 9.34 26.33 -1.41
N GLU A 227 10.44 26.02 -2.09
CA GLU A 227 11.67 26.78 -2.08
C GLU A 227 11.22 28.12 -2.64
N GLY A 228 10.83 28.97 -1.70
CA GLY A 228 10.11 30.20 -1.93
C GLY A 228 11.08 31.19 -2.51
N GLU A 229 11.45 31.01 -3.77
CA GLU A 229 12.23 31.94 -4.54
C GLU A 229 11.92 31.72 -6.01
N GLU A 230 11.85 32.84 -6.71
CA GLU A 230 11.48 33.07 -8.10
C GLU A 230 12.45 32.39 -9.10
N GLU A 231 12.74 31.10 -8.92
CA GLU A 231 13.40 30.30 -9.95
C GLU A 231 12.43 30.15 -11.12
N ASP A 232 12.77 30.85 -12.21
CA ASP A 232 12.03 30.95 -13.46
C ASP A 232 11.26 29.65 -13.79
N GLU A 233 9.92 29.74 -13.82
CA GLU A 233 9.00 28.63 -14.13
C GLU A 233 9.37 27.88 -15.43
N GLU A 234 10.15 28.50 -16.32
CA GLU A 234 10.61 27.90 -17.57
C GLU A 234 11.59 26.72 -17.37
N ASP A 235 12.38 26.69 -16.29
CA ASP A 235 13.31 25.57 -16.03
C ASP A 235 12.65 24.38 -15.32
N ARG A 236 11.51 24.60 -14.63
CA ARG A 236 10.74 23.53 -13.95
C ARG A 236 10.06 22.55 -14.90
N ILE A 237 9.94 22.90 -16.19
CA ILE A 237 9.31 22.04 -17.22
C ILE A 237 10.31 21.03 -17.80
N THR A 238 11.60 21.11 -17.47
CA THR A 238 12.54 20.03 -17.82
C THR A 238 12.14 18.76 -17.06
N GLU A 239 11.43 17.88 -17.78
CA GLU A 239 10.92 16.56 -17.40
C GLU A 239 11.36 16.11 -16.01
N GLN A 240 10.52 16.37 -14.99
CA GLN A 240 10.63 15.67 -13.71
C GLN A 240 10.44 14.17 -13.99
N GLN A 241 11.55 13.51 -14.30
CA GLN A 241 11.56 12.09 -14.58
C GLN A 241 11.32 11.37 -13.28
N ASN A 242 10.20 10.67 -13.23
CA ASN A 242 9.86 9.68 -12.22
C ASN A 242 11.05 8.73 -11.99
N ARG A 243 11.68 8.82 -10.82
CA ARG A 243 12.86 8.04 -10.42
C ARG A 243 12.50 7.05 -9.31
N PRO A 244 13.14 5.88 -9.26
CA PRO A 244 12.99 5.00 -8.11
C PRO A 244 13.66 5.61 -6.87
N ALA A 245 13.21 5.21 -5.68
CA ALA A 245 13.98 5.44 -4.46
C ALA A 245 15.34 4.76 -4.56
N SER A 246 16.38 5.46 -4.09
CA SER A 246 17.77 5.02 -4.19
C SER A 246 18.56 5.40 -2.95
N HIS A 247 19.77 4.85 -2.82
CA HIS A 247 20.69 5.23 -1.74
C HIS A 247 21.07 6.72 -1.77
N ASN A 248 21.04 7.34 -2.96
CA ASN A 248 21.37 8.76 -3.15
C ASN A 248 20.13 9.68 -3.04
N GLY A 249 19.02 9.20 -2.47
CA GLY A 249 17.87 10.06 -2.16
C GLY A 249 18.19 11.09 -1.07
N ARG A 250 17.23 11.96 -0.73
CA ARG A 250 17.44 12.86 0.42
C ARG A 250 17.24 12.09 1.74
N GLU A 251 18.18 12.24 2.67
CA GLU A 251 18.14 11.62 4.00
C GLU A 251 17.30 12.46 4.98
N GLU A 252 16.03 12.68 4.63
CA GLU A 252 15.13 13.54 5.40
C GLU A 252 14.00 12.75 6.04
N LEU A 253 14.34 11.84 6.94
CA LEU A 253 13.36 10.96 7.60
C LEU A 253 12.25 11.75 8.32
N LYS A 254 12.54 12.95 8.82
CA LYS A 254 11.55 13.87 9.41
C LYS A 254 10.40 14.22 8.44
N LEU A 255 10.66 14.20 7.13
CA LEU A 255 9.67 14.51 6.10
C LEU A 255 8.71 13.36 5.82
N MET A 256 8.96 12.16 6.38
CA MET A 256 8.10 11.00 6.22
C MET A 256 6.67 11.28 6.67
N ARG A 257 6.45 12.14 7.68
CA ARG A 257 5.11 12.49 8.19
C ARG A 257 4.32 13.39 7.24
N TYR A 258 5.00 14.14 6.38
CA TYR A 258 4.38 15.07 5.42
C TYR A 258 4.22 14.45 4.03
N THR A 259 4.56 13.17 3.84
CA THR A 259 4.43 12.54 2.53
C THR A 259 2.96 12.22 2.20
N ASP A 260 2.60 12.43 0.94
CA ASP A 260 1.36 11.88 0.37
C ASP A 260 1.51 10.42 -0.07
N TYR A 261 2.72 9.87 -0.03
CA TYR A 261 2.99 8.57 -0.62
C TYR A 261 4.10 7.80 0.11
N LEU A 262 3.70 6.90 1.00
CA LEU A 262 4.60 6.02 1.77
C LEU A 262 4.53 4.58 1.27
N HIS A 263 5.69 4.00 0.99
CA HIS A 263 5.85 2.61 0.57
C HIS A 263 6.49 1.75 1.66
N LEU A 264 5.88 0.60 1.92
CA LEU A 264 6.38 -0.45 2.82
C LEU A 264 6.53 -1.75 2.02
N LEU A 265 7.74 -2.30 1.95
CA LEU A 265 8.02 -3.63 1.39
C LEU A 265 8.46 -4.57 2.50
N PHE A 266 7.76 -5.69 2.63
CA PHE A 266 8.05 -6.71 3.63
C PHE A 266 9.00 -7.76 3.05
N ALA A 267 10.07 -8.07 3.79
CA ALA A 267 11.12 -9.03 3.37
C ALA A 267 11.62 -9.91 4.53
#